data_AF-A0A2V9KBG1-F1
#
_entry.id   AF-A0A2V9KBG1-F1
#
_cell.length_a   1.000
_cell.length_b   1.000
_cell.length_c   1.000
_cell.angle_alpha   90.00
_cell.angle_beta   90.00
_cell.angle_gamma   90.00
#
_symmetry.space_group_name_H-M   'P 1'
#
loop_
_entity.id
_entity.type
_entity.pdbx_description
1 polymer ?
#
loop_
_entity_poly.entity_id
_entity_poly.type
_entity_poly.pdbx_seq_one_letter_code
_entity_poly.pdbx_strand_id
1 'polypeptide(L)'
;PLPLGGNAVRRSLGAPTIRETADLLRASIQYGLEHREEALRYALEFSRGLDTPTVDRFVTMYVNERTLDYGEDGRRAVQALLDRGYEKGLIPHHVQAEFAE
;
A
#
# COMPACT_ATOMS: atom_id res chain seq x y z
N PRO A 1 6.56 9.93 7.12
CA PRO A 1 5.10 9.63 7.17
C PRO A 1 4.85 8.46 8.14
N LEU A 2 3.62 8.24 8.62
CA LEU A 2 3.31 7.06 9.45
C LEU A 2 2.86 5.89 8.55
N PRO A 3 3.60 4.76 8.49
CA PRO A 3 3.17 3.60 7.71
C PRO A 3 1.95 2.95 8.37
N LEU A 4 0.85 2.85 7.63
CA LEU A 4 -0.40 2.24 8.11
C LEU A 4 -0.68 0.88 7.49
N GLY A 5 -0.27 0.69 6.24
CA GLY A 5 -0.47 -0.55 5.50
C GLY A 5 0.50 -0.66 4.32
N GLY A 6 0.64 -1.88 3.82
CA GLY A 6 1.43 -2.18 2.63
C GLY A 6 1.05 -3.51 2.01
N ASN A 7 1.39 -3.67 0.73
CA ASN A 7 1.21 -4.92 0.01
C ASN A 7 2.49 -5.77 0.18
N ALA A 8 2.33 -7.02 0.59
CA ALA A 8 3.43 -7.95 0.77
C ALA A 8 3.31 -9.12 -0.22
N VAL A 9 4.43 -9.52 -0.79
CA VAL A 9 4.51 -10.64 -1.74
C VAL A 9 5.45 -11.72 -1.19
N ARG A 10 5.05 -12.99 -1.36
CA ARG A 10 5.79 -14.13 -0.82
C ARG A 10 7.05 -14.39 -1.66
N ARG A 11 8.22 -14.40 -1.01
CA ARG A 11 9.54 -14.59 -1.65
C ARG A 11 9.65 -15.85 -2.50
N SER A 12 8.96 -16.93 -2.11
CA SER A 12 9.00 -18.21 -2.83
C SER A 12 8.34 -18.18 -4.23
N LEU A 13 7.67 -17.08 -4.60
CA LEU A 13 7.13 -16.89 -5.95
C LEU A 13 8.24 -16.58 -6.99
N GLY A 14 9.44 -16.22 -6.53
CA GLY A 14 10.58 -15.95 -7.39
C GLY A 14 10.57 -14.53 -7.97
N ALA A 15 11.76 -14.05 -8.33
CA ALA A 15 11.96 -12.67 -8.75
C ALA A 15 11.12 -12.25 -9.98
N PRO A 16 10.95 -13.07 -11.03
CA PRO A 16 10.14 -12.69 -12.19
C PRO A 16 8.68 -12.38 -11.82
N THR A 17 8.04 -13.29 -11.08
CA THR A 17 6.64 -13.13 -10.65
C THR A 17 6.46 -11.97 -9.69
N ILE A 18 7.43 -11.73 -8.80
CA ILE A 18 7.41 -10.59 -7.86
C ILE A 18 7.40 -9.27 -8.62
N ARG A 19 8.27 -9.11 -9.63
CA ARG A 19 8.33 -7.89 -10.45
C ARG A 19 7.06 -7.68 -11.26
N GLU A 20 6.60 -8.71 -11.96
CA GLU A 20 5.35 -8.63 -12.74
C GLU A 20 4.15 -8.28 -11.85
N THR A 21 4.09 -8.82 -10.63
CA THR A 21 3.03 -8.48 -9.67
C THR A 21 3.11 -7.01 -9.23
N ALA A 22 4.32 -6.49 -8.99
CA ALA A 22 4.52 -5.09 -8.63
C ALA A 22 4.10 -4.14 -9.76
N ASP A 23 4.49 -4.45 -11.00
CA ASP A 23 4.11 -3.70 -12.19
C ASP A 23 2.58 -3.67 -12.39
N LEU A 24 1.94 -4.84 -12.32
CA LEU A 24 0.49 -4.96 -12.46
C LEU A 24 -0.27 -4.22 -11.35
N LEU A 25 0.22 -4.29 -10.12
CA LEU A 25 -0.37 -3.58 -8.99
C LEU A 25 -0.26 -2.06 -9.19
N ARG A 26 0.91 -1.57 -9.61
CA ARG A 26 1.12 -0.15 -9.93
C ARG A 26 0.18 0.31 -11.04
N ALA A 27 0.07 -0.47 -12.12
CA ALA A 27 -0.84 -0.17 -13.23
C ALA A 27 -2.31 -0.16 -12.79
N SER A 28 -2.72 -1.08 -11.91
CA SER A 28 -4.08 -1.12 -11.37
C SER A 28 -4.41 0.10 -10.52
N ILE A 29 -3.48 0.54 -9.65
CA ILE A 29 -3.66 1.75 -8.84
C ILE A 29 -3.73 2.99 -9.74
N GLN A 30 -2.81 3.10 -10.71
CA GLN A 30 -2.80 4.20 -11.68
C GLN A 30 -4.13 4.28 -12.43
N TYR A 31 -4.62 3.15 -12.92
CA TYR A 31 -5.90 3.08 -13.62
C TYR A 31 -7.05 3.56 -12.74
N GLY A 32 -7.12 3.11 -11.48
CA GLY A 32 -8.15 3.54 -10.54
C GLY A 32 -8.11 5.03 -10.20
N LEU A 33 -6.93 5.64 -10.20
CA LEU A 33 -6.75 7.09 -10.03
C LEU A 33 -7.22 7.88 -11.26
N GLU A 34 -6.90 7.39 -12.46
CA GLU A 34 -7.32 7.99 -13.73
C GLU A 34 -8.83 7.84 -13.99
N HIS A 35 -9.44 6.74 -13.52
CA HIS A 35 -10.85 6.39 -13.73
C HIS A 35 -11.64 6.47 -12.42
N ARG A 36 -11.45 7.58 -11.68
CA ARG A 36 -11.88 7.70 -10.28
C ARG A 36 -13.38 7.46 -10.07
N GLU A 37 -14.24 7.99 -10.93
CA GLU A 37 -15.70 7.82 -10.77
C GLU A 37 -16.12 6.35 -10.88
N GLU A 38 -15.53 5.60 -11.81
CA GLU A 38 -15.79 4.16 -11.99
C GLU A 38 -15.24 3.36 -10.81
N ALA A 39 -14.00 3.64 -10.41
CA ALA A 39 -13.37 3.00 -9.27
C ALA A 39 -14.15 3.23 -7.96
N LEU A 40 -14.66 4.46 -7.74
CA LEU A 40 -15.50 4.78 -6.59
C LEU A 40 -16.84 4.04 -6.63
N ARG A 41 -17.48 3.96 -7.81
CA ARG A 41 -18.75 3.24 -7.96
C ARG A 41 -18.61 1.78 -7.56
N TYR A 42 -17.54 1.12 -8.01
CA TYR A 42 -17.21 -0.24 -7.58
C TYR A 42 -16.90 -0.32 -6.08
N ALA A 43 -16.11 0.62 -5.55
CA ALA A 43 -15.76 0.65 -4.13
C ALA A 43 -16.97 0.83 -3.20
N LEU A 44 -18.03 1.52 -3.64
CA LEU A 44 -19.25 1.75 -2.84
C LEU A 44 -19.95 0.44 -2.47
N GLU A 45 -19.83 -0.61 -3.27
CA GLU A 45 -20.40 -1.94 -2.96
C GLU A 45 -19.80 -2.53 -1.67
N PHE A 46 -18.59 -2.11 -1.30
CA PHE A 46 -17.86 -2.56 -0.10
C PHE A 46 -17.97 -1.59 1.09
N SER A 47 -18.68 -0.48 0.93
CA SER A 47 -18.68 0.65 1.88
C SER A 47 -19.47 0.40 3.18
N ARG A 48 -20.07 -0.78 3.36
CA ARG A 48 -20.85 -1.18 4.55
C ARG A 48 -21.94 -0.16 4.95
N GLY A 49 -22.53 0.53 3.97
CA GLY A 49 -23.64 1.48 4.19
C GLY A 49 -23.22 2.93 4.42
N LEU A 50 -21.97 3.29 4.13
CA LEU A 50 -21.53 4.69 4.11
C LEU A 50 -22.11 5.43 2.90
N ASP A 51 -22.37 6.73 3.06
CA ASP A 51 -22.78 7.58 1.95
C ASP A 51 -21.63 7.86 0.97
N THR A 52 -21.98 8.13 -0.29
CA THR A 52 -21.00 8.37 -1.36
C THR A 52 -19.98 9.47 -1.01
N PRO A 53 -20.36 10.63 -0.44
CA PRO A 53 -19.40 11.66 -0.06
C PRO A 53 -18.40 11.21 1.01
N THR A 54 -18.83 10.38 1.97
CA THR A 54 -17.92 9.85 3.01
C THR A 54 -16.97 8.82 2.44
N VAL A 55 -17.44 7.96 1.54
CA VAL A 55 -16.60 6.97 0.87
C VAL A 55 -15.56 7.65 -0.02
N ASP A 56 -15.95 8.65 -0.81
CA ASP A 56 -15.01 9.40 -1.64
C ASP A 56 -13.91 10.08 -0.80
N ARG A 57 -14.30 10.73 0.30
CA ARG A 57 -13.35 11.32 1.26
C ARG A 57 -12.42 10.26 1.85
N PHE A 58 -12.96 9.11 2.24
CA PHE A 58 -12.17 8.01 2.81
C PHE A 58 -11.16 7.45 1.82
N VAL A 59 -11.59 7.16 0.59
CA VAL A 59 -10.71 6.64 -0.47
C VAL A 59 -9.60 7.64 -0.78
N THR A 60 -9.89 8.95 -0.86
CA THR A 60 -8.88 9.98 -1.12
C THR A 60 -7.78 10.02 -0.06
N MET A 61 -8.10 9.73 1.21
CA MET A 61 -7.09 9.73 2.28
C MET A 61 -6.03 8.63 2.12
N TYR A 62 -6.39 7.50 1.49
CA TYR A 62 -5.55 6.30 1.45
C TYR A 62 -5.10 5.88 0.05
N VAL A 63 -5.76 6.37 -1.00
CA VAL A 63 -5.42 6.13 -2.40
C VAL A 63 -5.02 7.44 -3.04
N ASN A 64 -3.71 7.69 -3.11
CA ASN A 64 -3.10 8.89 -3.68
C ASN A 64 -1.72 8.55 -4.27
N GLU A 65 -0.95 9.56 -4.67
CA GLU A 65 0.38 9.36 -5.27
C GLU A 65 1.34 8.55 -4.38
N ARG A 66 1.19 8.62 -3.04
CA ARG A 66 2.00 7.80 -2.12
C ARG A 66 1.65 6.31 -2.13
N THR A 67 0.50 5.97 -2.70
CA THR A 67 0.09 4.57 -2.93
C THR A 67 0.79 3.99 -4.16
N LEU A 68 1.17 4.83 -5.13
CA LEU A 68 1.95 4.41 -6.30
C LEU A 68 3.42 4.20 -5.96
N ASP A 69 3.98 5.07 -5.12
CA ASP A 69 5.33 4.92 -4.60
C ASP A 69 5.43 5.54 -3.21
N TYR A 70 6.00 4.79 -2.27
CA TYR A 70 6.30 5.28 -0.94
C TYR A 70 7.27 6.46 -0.94
N GLY A 71 8.08 6.59 -1.99
CA GLY A 71 9.21 7.52 -2.01
C GLY A 71 10.25 7.15 -0.95
N GLU A 72 11.35 7.89 -0.89
CA GLU A 72 12.41 7.59 0.07
C GLU A 72 11.97 7.79 1.52
N ASP A 73 11.17 8.82 1.80
CA ASP A 73 10.71 9.13 3.15
C ASP A 73 9.71 8.09 3.67
N GLY A 74 8.88 7.52 2.79
CA GLY A 74 8.03 6.37 3.10
C GLY A 74 8.83 5.11 3.39
N ARG A 75 9.84 4.79 2.55
CA ARG A 75 10.73 3.63 2.76
C ARG A 75 11.49 3.73 4.08
N ARG A 76 12.06 4.91 4.39
CA ARG A 76 12.71 5.17 5.69
C ARG A 76 11.75 5.04 6.86
N ALA A 77 10.49 5.49 6.71
CA ALA A 77 9.49 5.36 7.75
C ALA A 77 9.12 3.90 8.05
N VAL A 78 9.03 3.05 7.01
CA VAL A 78 8.81 1.60 7.17
C VAL A 78 9.97 0.97 7.93
N GLN A 79 11.23 1.25 7.53
CA GLN A 79 12.39 0.70 8.23
C GLN A 79 12.42 1.15 9.70
N ALA A 80 12.21 2.44 9.97
CA ALA A 80 12.19 2.98 11.33
C ALA A 80 11.08 2.35 12.21
N LEU A 81 9.94 2.00 11.63
CA LEU A 81 8.87 1.29 12.35
C LEU A 81 9.32 -0.12 12.77
N LEU A 82 9.94 -0.86 11.85
CA LEU A 82 10.43 -2.21 12.10
C LEU A 82 11.57 -2.22 13.12
N ASP A 83 12.52 -1.28 13.01
CA ASP A 83 13.64 -1.12 13.95
C ASP A 83 13.12 -0.88 15.37
N ARG A 84 12.21 0.08 15.55
CA ARG A 84 11.59 0.37 16.85
C ARG A 84 10.79 -0.80 17.39
N GLY A 85 10.15 -1.58 16.52
CA GLY A 85 9.46 -2.81 16.90
C GLY A 85 10.42 -3.84 17.48
N TYR A 86 11.58 -4.02 16.86
CA TYR A 86 12.62 -4.94 17.34
C TYR A 86 13.28 -4.46 18.64
N GLU A 87 13.66 -3.18 18.70
CA GLU A 87 14.27 -2.56 19.90
C GLU A 87 13.37 -2.68 21.15
N LYS A 88 12.04 -2.66 20.95
CA LYS A 88 11.05 -2.82 22.02
C LYS A 88 10.65 -4.28 22.28
N GLY A 89 11.22 -5.25 21.56
CA GLY A 89 10.88 -6.67 21.69
C GLY A 89 9.49 -7.06 21.19
N LEU A 90 8.87 -6.24 20.33
CA LEU A 90 7.54 -6.53 19.74
C LEU A 90 7.62 -7.52 18.58
N ILE A 91 8.77 -7.58 17.90
CA ILE A 91 9.06 -8.58 16.86
C ILE A 91 10.32 -9.37 17.25
N PRO A 92 10.39 -10.68 16.93
CA PRO A 92 11.43 -11.55 17.45
C PRO A 92 12.79 -11.38 16.76
N HIS A 93 12.82 -10.77 15.58
CA HIS A 93 14.01 -10.65 14.75
C HIS A 93 14.10 -9.26 14.15
N HIS A 94 15.33 -8.78 13.94
CA HIS A 94 15.56 -7.58 13.17
C HIS A 94 15.24 -7.83 11.70
N VAL A 95 14.51 -6.91 11.07
CA VAL A 95 14.04 -7.05 9.69
C VAL A 95 14.55 -5.88 8.87
N GLN A 96 15.23 -6.20 7.76
CA GLN A 96 15.54 -5.23 6.70
C GLN A 96 14.39 -5.19 5.71
N ALA A 97 13.79 -4.03 5.53
CA ALA A 97 12.72 -3.84 4.56
C ALA A 97 13.27 -3.96 3.14
N GLU A 98 12.69 -4.87 2.36
CA GLU A 98 12.95 -5.02 0.93
C GLU A 98 11.70 -4.59 0.17
N PHE A 99 11.91 -3.92 -0.96
CA PHE A 99 10.84 -3.39 -1.79
C PHE A 99 10.91 -4.08 -3.16
N ALA A 100 9.76 -4.55 -3.63
CA ALA A 100 9.63 -5.07 -4.99
C ALA A 100 9.63 -3.88 -5.96
N GLU A 101 10.46 -3.97 -6.98
CA GLU A 101 10.60 -2.98 -8.07
C GLU A 101 10.33 -3.64 -9.41
#